data_AF-A0A5W1M8Z5-F1
#
_entry.id   AF-A0A5W1M8Z5-F1
#
_cell.length_a   1.000
_cell.length_b   1.000
_cell.length_c   1.000
_cell.angle_alpha   90.00
_cell.angle_beta   90.00
_cell.angle_gamma   90.00
#
_symmetry.space_group_name_H-M   'P 1'
#
loop_
_entity.id
_entity.type
_entity.pdbx_description
1 polymer ?
#
loop_
_entity_poly.entity_id
_entity_poly.type
_entity_poly.pdbx_seq_one_letter_code
_entity_poly.pdbx_strand_id
1 'polypeptide(L)'
;MTWPTVTVNQVNQLLGETNEVERTLLFIGTGTKNVGKTLAVNAQSDFNALLGEGSSPLKSDVLAAMANAGQNWWGFVHVLAADSEPGAWVDAVKAAQVSCSVEGVVLSDDVAAKEQINQAATLRSELIAQYGRWVWFILAVQGMQEDEAQADYLKRLSTLQQGIAEKAIQLVPRLWGNEPGVLAGRLCNRAVTVADSPARVKTGALLNLGSDELPEDGTGKTLELATLKALEAQRYSVPMWYPDYDGFYWADGRTLDVEGGDYQSIETLRIVDKAARRVRLLAIGKIADRSLNSTPGSIAAHQTLFARPLREMSTAANINGVSFPGEVKPPQDGDVSIVWKSKKAVDIYIVVRTYEVPLQITISLLLDASLEAAA
;
A
#
# COMPACT_ATOMS: atom_id res chain seq x y z
N MET A 1 -10.49 -39.33 -49.94
CA MET A 1 -11.84 -39.38 -49.33
C MET A 1 -11.67 -39.12 -47.85
N THR A 2 -12.32 -38.09 -47.31
CA THR A 2 -12.27 -37.74 -45.89
C THR A 2 -13.63 -38.04 -45.29
N TRP A 3 -13.67 -38.84 -44.21
CA TRP A 3 -14.90 -39.21 -43.51
C TRP A 3 -15.27 -38.11 -42.51
N PRO A 4 -16.51 -37.59 -42.48
CA PRO A 4 -16.91 -36.58 -41.52
C PRO A 4 -16.99 -37.18 -40.12
N THR A 5 -16.14 -36.71 -39.20
CA THR A 5 -16.17 -37.04 -37.78
C THR A 5 -16.27 -35.76 -36.94
N VAL A 6 -16.91 -35.86 -35.78
CA VAL A 6 -16.95 -34.78 -34.77
C VAL A 6 -16.27 -35.30 -33.51
N THR A 7 -15.35 -34.51 -32.97
CA THR A 7 -14.69 -34.76 -31.68
C THR A 7 -14.85 -33.54 -30.79
N VAL A 8 -15.36 -33.72 -29.59
CA VAL A 8 -15.57 -32.65 -28.60
C VAL A 8 -14.46 -32.74 -27.56
N ASN A 9 -13.74 -31.63 -27.33
CA ASN A 9 -12.71 -31.51 -26.30
C ASN A 9 -13.09 -30.41 -25.31
N GLN A 10 -12.79 -30.60 -24.04
CA GLN A 10 -12.90 -29.55 -23.01
C GLN A 10 -11.50 -28.93 -22.81
N VAL A 11 -11.32 -27.67 -23.21
CA VAL A 11 -10.05 -26.95 -23.09
C VAL A 11 -10.17 -25.91 -21.97
N ASN A 12 -9.29 -25.97 -20.98
CA ASN A 12 -9.23 -24.96 -19.92
C ASN A 12 -8.52 -23.71 -20.43
N GLN A 13 -9.21 -22.56 -20.41
CA GLN A 13 -8.66 -21.29 -20.88
C GLN A 13 -7.96 -20.48 -19.77
N LEU A 14 -8.02 -20.92 -18.51
CA LEU A 14 -7.44 -20.23 -17.35
C LEU A 14 -7.92 -18.77 -17.23
N LEU A 15 -9.21 -18.52 -17.51
CA LEU A 15 -9.84 -17.20 -17.51
C LEU A 15 -10.75 -16.95 -16.30
N GLY A 16 -10.73 -17.83 -15.29
CA GLY A 16 -11.52 -17.67 -14.07
C GLY A 16 -11.00 -16.56 -13.16
N GLU A 17 -11.80 -16.21 -12.16
CA GLU A 17 -11.45 -15.22 -11.14
C GLU A 17 -10.28 -15.69 -10.28
N THR A 18 -9.46 -14.74 -9.83
CA THR A 18 -8.32 -14.97 -8.93
C THR A 18 -8.61 -14.32 -7.60
N ASN A 19 -8.19 -14.96 -6.50
CA ASN A 19 -8.30 -14.37 -5.17
C ASN A 19 -7.55 -13.03 -5.09
N GLU A 20 -8.21 -12.04 -4.49
CA GLU A 20 -7.63 -10.72 -4.21
C GLU A 20 -6.58 -10.83 -3.08
N VAL A 21 -5.40 -10.23 -3.28
CA VAL A 21 -4.33 -10.15 -2.24
C VAL A 21 -4.37 -8.78 -1.55
N GLU A 22 -4.93 -7.79 -2.23
CA GLU A 22 -5.10 -6.43 -1.77
C GLU A 22 -5.81 -6.36 -0.43
N ARG A 23 -5.43 -5.35 0.36
CA ARG A 23 -5.95 -5.06 1.70
C ARG A 23 -5.71 -6.20 2.71
N THR A 24 -4.75 -7.08 2.44
CA THR A 24 -4.32 -8.15 3.35
C THR A 24 -2.88 -7.88 3.78
N LEU A 25 -2.66 -7.65 5.07
CA LEU A 25 -1.35 -7.28 5.60
C LEU A 25 -0.80 -8.33 6.57
N LEU A 26 0.52 -8.40 6.68
CA LEU A 26 1.23 -9.14 7.71
C LEU A 26 1.84 -8.15 8.72
N PHE A 27 1.33 -8.15 9.95
CA PHE A 27 1.91 -7.41 11.07
C PHE A 27 2.97 -8.26 11.74
N ILE A 28 4.15 -7.69 11.98
CA ILE A 28 5.27 -8.36 12.63
C ILE A 28 5.78 -7.49 13.75
N GLY A 29 5.96 -8.08 14.92
CA GLY A 29 6.61 -7.40 16.04
C GLY A 29 6.80 -8.32 17.23
N THR A 30 7.45 -7.81 18.25
CA THR A 30 7.67 -8.53 19.50
C THR A 30 6.38 -8.74 20.30
N GLY A 31 6.31 -9.89 20.98
CA GLY A 31 5.20 -10.21 21.88
C GLY A 31 5.51 -11.40 22.79
N THR A 32 4.58 -11.68 23.70
CA THR A 32 4.79 -12.71 24.76
C THR A 32 3.98 -13.99 24.54
N LYS A 33 3.01 -13.97 23.62
CA LYS A 33 2.15 -15.12 23.29
C LYS A 33 2.32 -15.50 21.83
N ASN A 34 2.19 -16.80 21.53
CA ASN A 34 2.32 -17.34 20.18
C ASN A 34 3.64 -16.97 19.45
N VAL A 35 4.72 -16.76 20.21
CA VAL A 35 6.06 -16.46 19.69
C VAL A 35 6.47 -17.49 18.62
N GLY A 36 7.00 -16.99 17.51
CA GLY A 36 7.42 -17.76 16.34
C GLY A 36 6.29 -18.24 15.42
N LYS A 37 5.03 -17.87 15.70
CA LYS A 37 3.87 -18.32 14.90
C LYS A 37 3.30 -17.18 14.07
N THR A 38 2.87 -17.52 12.86
CA THR A 38 1.99 -16.68 12.03
C THR A 38 0.54 -17.08 12.25
N LEU A 39 -0.29 -16.11 12.62
CA LEU A 39 -1.71 -16.28 12.94
C LEU A 39 -2.55 -15.52 11.91
N ALA A 40 -3.63 -16.13 11.42
CA ALA A 40 -4.67 -15.39 10.72
C ALA A 40 -5.60 -14.73 11.75
N VAL A 41 -5.89 -13.45 11.58
CA VAL A 41 -6.70 -12.65 12.50
C VAL A 41 -7.75 -11.85 11.74
N ASN A 42 -8.84 -11.53 12.43
CA ASN A 42 -9.95 -10.73 11.91
C ASN A 42 -10.61 -9.95 13.05
N ALA A 43 -11.68 -9.21 12.74
CA ALA A 43 -12.42 -8.40 13.71
C ALA A 43 -13.06 -9.19 14.88
N GLN A 44 -13.12 -10.52 14.81
CA GLN A 44 -13.68 -11.40 15.85
C GLN A 44 -12.60 -12.07 16.71
N SER A 45 -11.32 -11.81 16.43
CA SER A 45 -10.19 -12.44 17.12
C SER A 45 -10.01 -11.88 18.52
N ASP A 46 -9.77 -12.76 19.51
CA ASP A 46 -9.41 -12.36 20.87
C ASP A 46 -7.92 -12.02 20.94
N PHE A 47 -7.58 -10.74 20.76
CA PHE A 47 -6.20 -10.28 20.79
C PHE A 47 -5.53 -10.39 22.16
N ASN A 48 -6.29 -10.45 23.27
CA ASN A 48 -5.72 -10.70 24.58
C ASN A 48 -5.22 -12.15 24.68
N ALA A 49 -6.02 -13.10 24.19
CA ALA A 49 -5.61 -14.50 24.14
C ALA A 49 -4.48 -14.76 23.13
N LEU A 50 -4.52 -14.09 21.97
CA LEU A 50 -3.57 -14.33 20.89
C LEU A 50 -2.21 -13.62 21.09
N LEU A 51 -2.21 -12.38 21.60
CA LEU A 51 -1.03 -11.52 21.69
C LEU A 51 -0.63 -11.17 23.14
N GLY A 52 -1.44 -11.55 24.12
CA GLY A 52 -1.24 -11.28 25.55
C GLY A 52 -2.13 -10.14 26.06
N GLU A 53 -2.39 -10.12 27.37
CA GLU A 53 -3.25 -9.11 28.01
C GLU A 53 -2.60 -7.71 28.01
N GLY A 54 -1.29 -7.64 28.23
CA GLY A 54 -0.53 -6.38 28.20
C GLY A 54 -0.56 -5.67 26.85
N SER A 55 -0.23 -4.38 26.87
CA SER A 55 -0.01 -3.60 25.65
C SER A 55 1.34 -3.96 25.04
N SER A 56 1.39 -4.06 23.71
CA SER A 56 2.62 -4.09 22.92
C SER A 56 2.44 -3.26 21.66
N PRO A 57 3.52 -2.77 21.03
CA PRO A 57 3.42 -2.07 19.75
C PRO A 57 2.67 -2.90 18.70
N LEU A 58 2.99 -4.19 18.59
CA LEU A 58 2.32 -5.12 17.68
C LEU A 58 0.80 -5.19 17.92
N LYS A 59 0.38 -5.40 19.17
CA LYS A 59 -1.05 -5.50 19.50
C LYS A 59 -1.77 -4.18 19.25
N SER A 60 -1.13 -3.05 19.58
CA SER A 60 -1.72 -1.73 19.45
C SER A 60 -1.90 -1.34 17.98
N ASP A 61 -0.91 -1.64 17.13
CA ASP A 61 -1.03 -1.44 15.68
C ASP A 61 -2.12 -2.29 15.06
N VAL A 62 -2.24 -3.57 15.45
CA VAL A 62 -3.28 -4.46 14.93
C VAL A 62 -4.67 -3.96 15.31
N LEU A 63 -4.85 -3.52 16.56
CA LEU A 63 -6.12 -2.95 17.02
C LEU A 63 -6.45 -1.62 16.33
N ALA A 64 -5.46 -0.75 16.14
CA ALA A 64 -5.63 0.50 15.39
C ALA A 64 -5.94 0.25 13.91
N ALA A 65 -5.30 -0.73 13.29
CA ALA A 65 -5.60 -1.13 11.92
C ALA A 65 -7.04 -1.63 11.77
N MET A 66 -7.48 -2.49 12.69
CA MET A 66 -8.86 -2.97 12.72
C MET A 66 -9.87 -1.83 12.86
N ALA A 67 -9.58 -0.83 13.69
CA ALA A 67 -10.46 0.33 13.88
C ALA A 67 -10.60 1.19 12.61
N ASN A 68 -9.55 1.28 11.79
CA ASN A 68 -9.53 2.16 10.60
C ASN A 68 -9.86 1.45 9.27
N ALA A 69 -9.91 0.11 9.25
CA ALA A 69 -10.17 -0.68 8.05
C ALA A 69 -11.65 -0.91 7.73
N GLY A 70 -12.55 -0.57 8.64
CA GLY A 70 -13.99 -0.77 8.44
C GLY A 70 -14.39 -2.25 8.43
N GLN A 71 -15.47 -2.57 7.71
CA GLN A 71 -16.06 -3.90 7.72
C GLN A 71 -15.20 -4.95 6.99
N ASN A 72 -15.27 -6.20 7.45
CA ASN A 72 -14.59 -7.35 6.86
C ASN A 72 -13.05 -7.23 6.85
N TRP A 73 -12.50 -6.56 7.87
CA TRP A 73 -11.05 -6.55 8.09
C TRP A 73 -10.54 -7.93 8.49
N TRP A 74 -9.42 -8.32 7.89
CA TRP A 74 -8.65 -9.51 8.22
C TRP A 74 -7.18 -9.30 7.84
N GLY A 75 -6.29 -10.08 8.43
CA GLY A 75 -4.86 -10.03 8.15
C GLY A 75 -4.09 -11.15 8.83
N PHE A 76 -2.77 -11.04 8.82
CA PHE A 76 -1.87 -11.96 9.50
C PHE A 76 -1.04 -11.24 10.55
N VAL A 77 -0.70 -11.95 11.61
CA VAL A 77 0.21 -11.47 12.66
C VAL A 77 1.30 -12.51 12.86
N HIS A 78 2.57 -12.09 12.87
CA HIS A 78 3.69 -12.92 13.30
C HIS A 78 4.32 -12.33 14.56
N VAL A 79 4.43 -13.16 15.60
CA VAL A 79 4.98 -12.71 16.89
C VAL A 79 6.45 -13.10 17.00
N LEU A 80 7.33 -12.11 17.11
CA LEU A 80 8.75 -12.29 17.38
C LEU A 80 9.03 -12.44 18.87
N ALA A 81 10.12 -13.13 19.21
CA ALA A 81 10.61 -13.18 20.58
C ALA A 81 11.22 -11.82 20.97
N ALA A 82 11.14 -11.43 22.25
CA ALA A 82 11.64 -10.13 22.70
C ALA A 82 13.16 -9.95 22.54
N ASP A 83 13.91 -11.05 22.54
CA ASP A 83 15.36 -11.13 22.34
C ASP A 83 15.74 -11.45 20.88
N SER A 84 14.81 -11.29 19.94
CA SER A 84 15.09 -11.53 18.52
C SER A 84 16.14 -10.54 18.00
N GLU A 85 17.09 -11.07 17.23
CA GLU A 85 18.06 -10.24 16.51
C GLU A 85 17.34 -9.26 15.54
N PRO A 86 17.92 -8.07 15.26
CA PRO A 86 17.27 -7.04 14.43
C PRO A 86 16.82 -7.49 13.04
N GLY A 87 17.38 -8.57 12.48
CA GLY A 87 17.00 -9.13 11.18
C GLY A 87 15.92 -10.21 11.24
N ALA A 88 15.48 -10.68 12.41
CA ALA A 88 14.58 -11.83 12.55
C ALA A 88 13.22 -11.62 11.85
N TRP A 89 12.75 -10.37 11.76
CA TRP A 89 11.52 -10.03 11.06
C TRP A 89 11.61 -10.35 9.55
N VAL A 90 12.78 -10.21 8.93
CA VAL A 90 13.03 -10.54 7.51
C VAL A 90 12.81 -12.03 7.28
N ASP A 91 13.39 -12.86 8.14
CA ASP A 91 13.23 -14.31 8.08
C ASP A 91 11.77 -14.73 8.33
N ALA A 92 11.08 -14.05 9.26
CA ALA A 92 9.66 -14.27 9.48
C ALA A 92 8.81 -13.94 8.24
N VAL A 93 9.09 -12.83 7.52
CA VAL A 93 8.40 -12.50 6.26
C VAL A 93 8.66 -13.57 5.20
N LYS A 94 9.92 -14.01 5.03
CA LYS A 94 10.31 -15.05 4.07
C LYS A 94 9.62 -16.38 4.39
N ALA A 95 9.63 -16.79 5.65
CA ALA A 95 8.96 -17.99 6.12
C ALA A 95 7.44 -17.91 5.90
N ALA A 96 6.82 -16.75 6.13
CA ALA A 96 5.39 -16.55 5.94
C ALA A 96 4.94 -16.71 4.48
N GLN A 97 5.84 -16.58 3.49
CA GLN A 97 5.47 -16.69 2.07
C GLN A 97 4.87 -18.06 1.70
N VAL A 98 5.21 -19.13 2.44
CA VAL A 98 4.67 -20.47 2.16
C VAL A 98 3.23 -20.63 2.65
N SER A 99 2.80 -19.83 3.62
CA SER A 99 1.51 -19.98 4.32
C SER A 99 0.56 -18.82 4.08
N CYS A 100 1.05 -17.64 3.70
CA CYS A 100 0.22 -16.50 3.35
C CYS A 100 0.72 -15.74 2.11
N SER A 101 -0.21 -15.04 1.47
CA SER A 101 0.04 -14.06 0.42
C SER A 101 -0.55 -12.73 0.89
N VAL A 102 0.29 -11.71 1.00
CA VAL A 102 -0.08 -10.40 1.54
C VAL A 102 0.29 -9.29 0.57
N GLU A 103 -0.45 -8.19 0.62
CA GLU A 103 -0.16 -6.98 -0.16
C GLU A 103 1.00 -6.19 0.46
N GLY A 104 1.06 -6.16 1.80
CA GLY A 104 2.04 -5.39 2.53
C GLY A 104 2.41 -6.01 3.88
N VAL A 105 3.51 -5.52 4.43
CA VAL A 105 4.04 -5.90 5.74
C VAL A 105 4.12 -4.66 6.62
N VAL A 106 3.73 -4.79 7.89
CA VAL A 106 3.89 -3.76 8.91
C VAL A 106 4.90 -4.26 9.93
N LEU A 107 6.05 -3.61 10.03
CA LEU A 107 6.99 -3.83 11.13
C LEU A 107 6.60 -2.92 12.28
N SER A 108 6.04 -3.51 13.33
CA SER A 108 5.52 -2.82 14.50
C SER A 108 6.60 -2.50 15.55
N ASP A 109 7.74 -3.19 15.53
CA ASP A 109 8.86 -2.80 16.40
C ASP A 109 9.51 -1.51 15.87
N ASP A 110 9.95 -0.65 16.77
CA ASP A 110 10.47 0.68 16.40
C ASP A 110 11.78 0.58 15.61
N VAL A 111 11.78 1.21 14.44
CA VAL A 111 12.95 1.41 13.59
C VAL A 111 13.64 2.70 13.99
N ALA A 112 14.89 2.56 14.44
CA ALA A 112 15.77 3.66 14.82
C ALA A 112 17.09 3.69 14.03
N ALA A 113 17.33 2.73 13.13
CA ALA A 113 18.55 2.66 12.33
C ALA A 113 18.29 2.37 10.84
N LYS A 114 19.22 2.84 9.99
CA LYS A 114 19.18 2.66 8.54
C LYS A 114 19.17 1.19 8.11
N GLU A 115 19.80 0.34 8.91
CA GLU A 115 19.93 -1.09 8.64
C GLU A 115 18.57 -1.73 8.39
N GLN A 116 17.57 -1.52 9.27
CA GLN A 116 16.24 -2.09 9.11
C GLN A 116 15.50 -1.56 7.87
N ILE A 117 15.73 -0.29 7.50
CA ILE A 117 15.13 0.29 6.29
C ILE A 117 15.73 -0.37 5.04
N ASN A 118 17.05 -0.54 5.00
CA ASN A 118 17.75 -1.22 3.90
C ASN A 118 17.40 -2.73 3.84
N GLN A 119 17.15 -3.36 4.98
CA GLN A 119 16.63 -4.73 5.04
C GLN A 119 15.26 -4.83 4.35
N ALA A 120 14.35 -3.86 4.56
CA ALA A 120 13.06 -3.85 3.87
C ALA A 120 13.21 -3.67 2.34
N ALA A 121 14.14 -2.81 1.90
CA ALA A 121 14.40 -2.62 0.48
C ALA A 121 14.97 -3.88 -0.19
N THR A 122 15.92 -4.52 0.50
CA THR A 122 16.51 -5.79 0.07
C THR A 122 15.45 -6.88 0.02
N LEU A 123 14.64 -7.00 1.09
CA LEU A 123 13.59 -7.99 1.20
C LEU A 123 12.53 -7.85 0.09
N ARG A 124 12.13 -6.63 -0.28
CA ARG A 124 11.24 -6.43 -1.44
C ARG A 124 11.83 -7.05 -2.71
N SER A 125 13.10 -6.75 -2.98
CA SER A 125 13.80 -7.26 -4.17
C SER A 125 13.90 -8.79 -4.15
N GLU A 126 14.18 -9.38 -2.99
CA GLU A 126 14.23 -10.83 -2.81
C GLU A 126 12.86 -11.49 -3.03
N LEU A 127 11.77 -10.91 -2.50
CA LEU A 127 10.41 -11.44 -2.68
C LEU A 127 9.98 -11.42 -4.14
N ILE A 128 10.33 -10.36 -4.88
CA ILE A 128 10.09 -10.27 -6.32
C ILE A 128 10.94 -11.31 -7.06
N ALA A 129 12.24 -11.38 -6.78
CA ALA A 129 13.16 -12.28 -7.48
C ALA A 129 12.82 -13.76 -7.26
N GLN A 130 12.48 -14.14 -6.04
CA GLN A 130 12.25 -15.53 -5.66
C GLN A 130 10.83 -16.00 -5.95
N TYR A 131 9.82 -15.15 -5.70
CA TYR A 131 8.41 -15.55 -5.75
C TYR A 131 7.59 -14.80 -6.80
N GLY A 132 8.11 -13.71 -7.36
CA GLY A 132 7.32 -12.77 -8.16
C GLY A 132 6.19 -12.17 -7.34
N ARG A 133 6.48 -11.81 -6.08
CA ARG A 133 5.53 -11.19 -5.15
C ARG A 133 5.90 -9.73 -4.91
N TRP A 134 4.96 -8.85 -5.21
CA TRP A 134 5.09 -7.41 -5.00
C TRP A 134 4.48 -7.06 -3.65
N VAL A 135 5.34 -6.70 -2.69
CA VAL A 135 4.98 -6.43 -1.30
C VAL A 135 5.55 -5.07 -0.88
N TRP A 136 4.71 -4.21 -0.31
CA TRP A 136 5.12 -2.93 0.27
C TRP A 136 5.27 -3.01 1.80
N PHE A 137 5.93 -2.04 2.39
CA PHE A 137 6.31 -2.05 3.81
C PHE A 137 5.90 -0.76 4.50
N ILE A 138 5.27 -0.88 5.66
CA ILE A 138 5.18 0.18 6.66
C ILE A 138 6.20 -0.17 7.75
N LEU A 139 7.13 0.74 8.00
CA LEU A 139 8.08 0.63 9.10
C LEU A 139 7.67 1.63 10.17
N ALA A 140 7.35 1.13 11.38
CA ALA A 140 7.16 1.96 12.54
C ALA A 140 8.47 2.65 12.89
N VAL A 141 8.50 3.98 12.87
CA VAL A 141 9.68 4.77 13.22
C VAL A 141 9.52 5.31 14.62
N GLN A 142 10.60 5.26 15.39
CA GLN A 142 10.61 5.71 16.76
C GLN A 142 10.11 7.16 16.90
N GLY A 143 9.25 7.39 17.90
CA GLY A 143 8.76 8.72 18.27
C GLY A 143 9.84 9.65 18.83
N MET A 144 9.42 10.82 19.32
CA MET A 144 10.28 11.75 20.04
C MET A 144 10.84 11.10 21.31
N GLN A 145 12.12 11.34 21.62
CA GLN A 145 12.80 10.79 22.80
C GLN A 145 12.72 11.71 24.02
N GLU A 146 13.07 11.21 25.19
CA GLU A 146 13.24 12.02 26.40
C GLU A 146 14.26 13.14 26.14
N ASP A 147 13.96 14.35 26.62
CA ASP A 147 14.74 15.58 26.40
C ASP A 147 14.94 15.98 24.91
N GLU A 148 14.27 15.32 23.95
CA GLU A 148 14.36 15.64 22.52
C GLU A 148 13.31 16.66 22.11
N ALA A 149 13.76 17.88 21.77
CA ALA A 149 12.91 18.90 21.18
C ALA A 149 12.51 18.53 19.74
N GLN A 150 11.35 19.02 19.26
CA GLN A 150 10.87 18.77 17.89
C GLN A 150 11.91 19.08 16.80
N ALA A 151 12.72 20.13 16.97
CA ALA A 151 13.76 20.49 16.00
C ALA A 151 14.90 19.46 15.93
N ASP A 152 15.24 18.81 17.05
CA ASP A 152 16.27 17.78 17.09
C ASP A 152 15.72 16.43 16.61
N TYR A 153 14.44 16.17 16.89
CA TYR A 153 13.70 15.05 16.30
C TYR A 153 13.72 15.10 14.77
N LEU A 154 13.42 16.26 14.17
CA LEU A 154 13.48 16.45 12.72
C LEU A 154 14.88 16.20 12.15
N LYS A 155 15.96 16.56 12.86
CA LYS A 155 17.34 16.28 12.42
C LYS A 155 17.66 14.79 12.50
N ARG A 156 17.23 14.11 13.57
CA ARG A 156 17.42 12.67 13.75
C ARG A 156 16.71 11.89 12.65
N LEU A 157 15.45 12.21 12.39
CA LEU A 157 14.68 11.57 11.32
C LEU A 157 15.21 11.90 9.93
N SER A 158 15.57 13.16 9.66
CA SER A 158 16.26 13.52 8.42
C SER A 158 17.51 12.65 8.20
N THR A 159 18.31 12.44 9.25
CA THR A 159 19.51 11.59 9.19
C THR A 159 19.16 10.12 8.95
N LEU A 160 18.10 9.62 9.58
CA LEU A 160 17.66 8.23 9.50
C LEU A 160 17.31 7.81 8.08
N GLN A 161 16.53 8.58 7.32
CA GLN A 161 16.14 8.19 5.96
C GLN A 161 17.15 8.62 4.87
N GLN A 162 18.08 9.53 5.19
CA GLN A 162 18.95 10.16 4.20
C GLN A 162 19.67 9.15 3.30
N GLY A 163 19.54 9.36 1.98
CA GLY A 163 20.22 8.56 0.95
C GLY A 163 19.52 7.25 0.60
N ILE A 164 18.43 6.89 1.30
CA ILE A 164 17.65 5.69 0.99
C ILE A 164 16.62 6.03 -0.09
N ALA A 165 16.51 5.14 -1.08
CA ALA A 165 15.59 5.27 -2.20
C ALA A 165 14.90 3.92 -2.47
N GLU A 166 13.65 3.78 -2.01
CA GLU A 166 12.82 2.62 -2.27
C GLU A 166 11.34 2.98 -2.20
N LYS A 167 10.69 2.95 -3.37
CA LYS A 167 9.29 3.35 -3.55
C LYS A 167 8.25 2.56 -2.76
N ALA A 168 8.64 1.40 -2.23
CA ALA A 168 7.72 0.51 -1.54
C ALA A 168 7.84 0.53 -0.01
N ILE A 169 8.60 1.47 0.53
CA ILE A 169 8.76 1.63 1.96
C ILE A 169 8.10 2.94 2.37
N GLN A 170 7.22 2.86 3.36
CA GLN A 170 6.63 3.99 4.06
C GLN A 170 7.23 4.02 5.47
N LEU A 171 7.77 5.17 5.86
CA LEU A 171 8.23 5.41 7.21
C LEU A 171 7.13 6.14 7.98
N VAL A 172 6.64 5.53 9.06
CA VAL A 172 5.52 6.08 9.85
C VAL A 172 5.98 6.31 11.28
N PRO A 173 6.22 7.56 11.69
CA PRO A 173 6.64 7.86 13.05
C PRO A 173 5.52 7.67 14.08
N ARG A 174 5.87 7.14 15.26
CA ARG A 174 4.95 7.01 16.41
C ARG A 174 4.97 8.26 17.29
N LEU A 175 4.13 9.23 17.00
CA LEU A 175 3.99 10.47 17.78
C LEU A 175 2.91 10.33 18.86
N TRP A 176 1.75 9.75 18.51
CA TRP A 176 0.67 9.37 19.42
C TRP A 176 0.78 7.90 19.88
N GLY A 177 1.38 7.04 19.06
CA GLY A 177 1.74 5.67 19.42
C GLY A 177 1.31 4.60 18.43
N ASN A 178 0.18 4.76 17.73
CA ASN A 178 -0.43 3.70 16.91
C ASN A 178 -0.48 4.01 15.40
N GLU A 179 0.17 5.07 14.95
CA GLU A 179 0.12 5.57 13.57
C GLU A 179 0.42 4.53 12.49
N PRO A 180 1.42 3.63 12.66
CA PRO A 180 1.67 2.56 11.69
C PRO A 180 0.44 1.67 11.47
N GLY A 181 -0.22 1.28 12.57
CA GLY A 181 -1.49 0.55 12.53
C GLY A 181 -2.63 1.36 11.92
N VAL A 182 -2.77 2.63 12.27
CA VAL A 182 -3.80 3.53 11.71
C VAL A 182 -3.68 3.63 10.19
N LEU A 183 -2.47 3.88 9.66
CA LEU A 183 -2.23 3.93 8.22
C LEU A 183 -2.53 2.58 7.57
N ALA A 184 -2.03 1.49 8.15
CA ALA A 184 -2.24 0.12 7.66
C ALA A 184 -3.75 -0.18 7.53
N GLY A 185 -4.54 0.14 8.57
CA GLY A 185 -5.99 0.01 8.54
C GLY A 185 -6.65 0.85 7.45
N ARG A 186 -6.25 2.12 7.34
CA ARG A 186 -6.80 3.05 6.35
C ARG A 186 -6.56 2.57 4.91
N LEU A 187 -5.38 2.00 4.63
CA LEU A 187 -5.06 1.38 3.34
C LEU A 187 -5.85 0.09 3.07
N CYS A 188 -6.34 -0.58 4.11
CA CYS A 188 -7.18 -1.77 4.04
C CYS A 188 -8.69 -1.47 3.99
N ASN A 189 -9.10 -0.20 4.00
CA ASN A 189 -10.50 0.14 4.07
C ASN A 189 -11.24 -0.23 2.77
N ARG A 190 -12.28 -1.06 2.89
CA ARG A 190 -13.07 -1.55 1.75
C ARG A 190 -14.10 -0.55 1.22
N ALA A 191 -14.33 0.57 1.91
CA ALA A 191 -15.16 1.67 1.40
C ALA A 191 -14.47 2.44 0.26
N VAL A 192 -13.19 2.18 0.02
CA VAL A 192 -12.36 2.77 -1.03
C VAL A 192 -11.53 1.69 -1.76
N THR A 193 -10.89 2.06 -2.86
CA THR A 193 -10.05 1.18 -3.68
C THR A 193 -8.57 1.30 -3.31
N VAL A 194 -7.70 0.47 -3.90
CA VAL A 194 -6.24 0.64 -3.71
C VAL A 194 -5.71 1.93 -4.35
N ALA A 195 -6.51 2.59 -5.19
CA ALA A 195 -6.17 3.84 -5.86
C ALA A 195 -6.51 5.09 -5.05
N ASP A 196 -7.25 4.96 -3.94
CA ASP A 196 -7.59 6.08 -3.09
C ASP A 196 -6.42 6.39 -2.14
N SER A 197 -5.97 7.65 -2.14
CA SER A 197 -4.96 8.12 -1.19
C SER A 197 -5.47 8.01 0.25
N PRO A 198 -4.61 7.62 1.22
CA PRO A 198 -4.97 7.65 2.63
C PRO A 198 -5.32 9.08 3.10
N ALA A 199 -4.93 10.13 2.38
CA ALA A 199 -5.27 11.51 2.69
C ALA A 199 -6.76 11.87 2.49
N ARG A 200 -7.54 10.97 1.87
CA ARG A 200 -8.96 11.22 1.57
C ARG A 200 -9.78 11.50 2.83
N VAL A 201 -10.06 12.77 3.11
CA VAL A 201 -10.84 13.27 4.26
C VAL A 201 -12.24 12.63 4.32
N LYS A 202 -12.89 12.42 3.17
CA LYS A 202 -14.23 11.82 3.06
C LYS A 202 -14.31 10.36 3.55
N THR A 203 -13.19 9.69 3.79
CA THR A 203 -13.16 8.36 4.41
C THR A 203 -13.34 8.43 5.93
N GLY A 204 -13.35 9.63 6.51
CA GLY A 204 -13.55 9.88 7.94
C GLY A 204 -12.25 10.26 8.66
N ALA A 205 -12.40 10.71 9.90
CA ALA A 205 -11.29 10.98 10.80
C ALA A 205 -10.59 9.67 11.22
N LEU A 206 -9.31 9.78 11.59
CA LEU A 206 -8.51 8.68 12.11
C LEU A 206 -9.02 8.25 13.49
N LEU A 207 -9.02 6.94 13.73
CA LEU A 207 -9.42 6.36 15.01
C LEU A 207 -8.23 5.72 15.71
N ASN A 208 -8.21 5.77 17.05
CA ASN A 208 -7.22 5.07 17.87
C ASN A 208 -5.75 5.39 17.52
N LEU A 209 -5.40 6.69 17.48
CA LEU A 209 -4.02 7.16 17.25
C LEU A 209 -3.04 6.77 18.38
N GLY A 210 -3.56 6.46 19.57
CA GLY A 210 -2.77 6.04 20.74
C GLY A 210 -2.97 6.95 21.96
N SER A 211 -3.34 8.21 21.72
CA SER A 211 -3.71 9.20 22.75
C SER A 211 -4.83 10.10 22.20
N ASP A 212 -5.68 10.61 23.10
CA ASP A 212 -6.70 11.62 22.79
C ASP A 212 -6.13 13.05 22.83
N GLU A 213 -4.99 13.23 23.51
CA GLU A 213 -4.30 14.52 23.63
C GLU A 213 -3.24 14.70 22.54
N LEU A 214 -2.94 15.95 22.18
CA LEU A 214 -1.78 16.26 21.35
C LEU A 214 -0.49 15.86 22.09
N PRO A 215 0.43 15.11 21.45
CA PRO A 215 1.65 14.66 22.10
C PRO A 215 2.55 15.85 22.38
N GLU A 216 3.31 15.76 23.46
CA GLU A 216 4.38 16.70 23.79
C GLU A 216 5.73 16.12 23.35
N ASP A 217 6.67 16.99 23.00
CA ASP A 217 8.06 16.60 22.79
C ASP A 217 8.79 16.33 24.11
N GLY A 218 10.03 15.85 24.04
CA GLY A 218 10.83 15.55 25.22
C GLY A 218 11.13 16.76 26.11
N THR A 219 10.81 17.97 25.67
CA THR A 219 10.96 19.23 26.41
C THR A 219 9.63 19.79 26.94
N GLY A 220 8.52 19.05 26.78
CA GLY A 220 7.19 19.44 27.24
C GLY A 220 6.46 20.42 26.31
N LYS A 221 6.88 20.54 25.04
CA LYS A 221 6.16 21.38 24.06
C LYS A 221 5.22 20.55 23.22
N THR A 222 3.97 20.97 23.12
CA THR A 222 2.95 20.34 22.27
C THR A 222 3.41 20.28 20.81
N LEU A 223 3.16 19.14 20.17
CA LEU A 223 3.44 18.89 18.76
C LEU A 223 2.75 19.93 17.87
N GLU A 224 3.52 20.50 16.95
CA GLU A 224 3.03 21.49 16.00
C GLU A 224 2.77 20.88 14.62
N LEU A 225 1.76 21.39 13.92
CA LEU A 225 1.49 21.02 12.52
C LEU A 225 2.69 21.35 11.60
N ALA A 226 3.51 22.34 11.97
CA ALA A 226 4.75 22.69 11.26
C ALA A 226 5.76 21.53 11.27
N THR A 227 5.88 20.83 12.40
CA THR A 227 6.76 19.65 12.54
C THR A 227 6.28 18.51 11.65
N LEU A 228 4.97 18.25 11.62
CA LEU A 228 4.39 17.24 10.72
C LEU A 228 4.63 17.55 9.24
N LYS A 229 4.45 18.81 8.83
CA LYS A 229 4.76 19.26 7.46
C LYS A 229 6.25 19.06 7.12
N ALA A 230 7.14 19.34 8.07
CA ALA A 230 8.57 19.13 7.88
C ALA A 230 8.93 17.63 7.76
N LEU A 231 8.27 16.75 8.51
CA LEU A 231 8.42 15.29 8.38
C LEU A 231 7.93 14.80 7.03
N GLU A 232 6.76 15.25 6.58
CA GLU A 232 6.20 14.90 5.27
C GLU A 232 7.16 15.29 4.13
N ALA A 233 7.70 16.52 4.19
CA ALA A 233 8.72 16.99 3.25
C ALA A 233 10.01 16.13 3.27
N GLN A 234 10.30 15.48 4.40
CA GLN A 234 11.40 14.51 4.56
C GLN A 234 11.02 13.07 4.16
N ARG A 235 9.88 12.88 3.48
CA ARG A 235 9.36 11.58 3.00
C ARG A 235 8.83 10.65 4.10
N TYR A 236 8.41 11.21 5.24
CA TYR A 236 7.66 10.47 6.25
C TYR A 236 6.16 10.55 5.99
N SER A 237 5.46 9.46 6.28
CA SER A 237 4.01 9.38 6.19
C SER A 237 3.42 9.66 7.57
N VAL A 238 2.67 10.75 7.70
CA VAL A 238 2.24 11.30 9.00
C VAL A 238 0.74 11.65 9.02
N PRO A 239 0.10 11.64 10.21
CA PRO A 239 -1.20 12.27 10.38
C PRO A 239 -1.10 13.80 10.28
N MET A 240 -2.25 14.47 10.21
CA MET A 240 -2.40 15.93 10.21
C MET A 240 -3.79 16.32 10.74
N TRP A 241 -3.98 17.58 11.09
CA TRP A 241 -5.30 18.15 11.39
C TRP A 241 -5.44 19.55 10.80
N TYR A 242 -6.69 20.00 10.66
CA TYR A 242 -7.01 21.37 10.27
C TYR A 242 -7.46 22.14 11.52
N PRO A 243 -7.03 23.40 11.71
CA PRO A 243 -7.45 24.18 12.88
C PRO A 243 -8.96 24.36 13.00
N ASP A 244 -9.66 24.54 11.87
CA ASP A 244 -11.08 24.85 11.80
C ASP A 244 -11.94 23.68 11.27
N TYR A 245 -11.40 22.45 11.25
CA TYR A 245 -12.14 21.27 10.79
C TYR A 245 -11.80 20.04 11.63
N ASP A 246 -12.81 19.56 12.35
CA ASP A 246 -12.66 18.57 13.42
C ASP A 246 -12.07 17.23 12.95
N GLY A 247 -11.23 16.67 13.81
CA GLY A 247 -10.64 15.34 13.67
C GLY A 247 -9.24 15.33 13.06
N PHE A 248 -8.59 14.18 13.20
CA PHE A 248 -7.30 13.90 12.58
C PHE A 248 -7.50 13.22 11.23
N TYR A 249 -6.64 13.54 10.27
CA TYR A 249 -6.62 13.00 8.91
C TYR A 249 -5.20 12.59 8.55
N TRP A 250 -5.02 11.92 7.42
CA TRP A 250 -3.69 11.56 6.94
C TRP A 250 -3.16 12.64 5.99
N ALA A 251 -1.87 12.96 6.03
CA ALA A 251 -1.29 13.98 5.15
C ALA A 251 -1.13 13.47 3.71
N ASP A 252 -0.36 12.40 3.56
CA ASP A 252 -0.22 11.60 2.34
C ASP A 252 0.44 10.26 2.69
N GLY A 253 0.26 9.25 1.85
CA GLY A 253 0.90 7.94 2.00
C GLY A 253 2.34 7.94 1.49
N ARG A 254 3.18 8.86 1.94
CA ARG A 254 4.53 9.07 1.41
C ARG A 254 5.39 7.81 1.47
N THR A 255 6.16 7.62 0.41
CA THR A 255 7.14 6.52 0.28
C THR A 255 8.57 7.09 0.21
N LEU A 256 9.56 6.22 0.33
CA LEU A 256 10.97 6.56 0.10
C LEU A 256 11.38 6.61 -1.37
N ASP A 257 10.46 6.81 -2.31
CA ASP A 257 10.85 7.03 -3.71
C ASP A 257 11.78 8.26 -3.84
N VAL A 258 12.54 8.30 -4.93
CA VAL A 258 13.39 9.45 -5.25
C VAL A 258 12.56 10.68 -5.59
N GLU A 259 13.14 11.86 -5.39
CA GLU A 259 12.53 13.11 -5.86
C GLU A 259 12.31 13.05 -7.38
N GLY A 260 11.08 13.35 -7.81
CA GLY A 260 10.67 13.24 -9.21
C GLY A 260 10.31 11.81 -9.67
N GLY A 261 10.37 10.81 -8.78
CA GLY A 261 9.92 9.46 -9.07
C GLY A 261 8.39 9.34 -9.21
N ASP A 262 7.93 8.31 -9.92
CA ASP A 262 6.51 8.06 -10.20
C ASP A 262 5.72 7.54 -8.99
N TYR A 263 6.41 7.05 -7.95
CA TYR A 263 5.83 6.29 -6.85
C TYR A 263 6.05 6.96 -5.49
N GLN A 264 6.07 8.29 -5.49
CA GLN A 264 6.25 9.12 -4.29
C GLN A 264 5.15 8.93 -3.23
N SER A 265 4.00 8.37 -3.61
CA SER A 265 2.89 8.02 -2.74
C SER A 265 2.49 6.55 -2.91
N ILE A 266 1.91 5.97 -1.88
CA ILE A 266 1.61 4.54 -1.82
C ILE A 266 0.50 4.12 -2.78
N GLU A 267 -0.51 4.96 -3.03
CA GLU A 267 -1.64 4.60 -3.88
C GLU A 267 -1.21 4.32 -5.32
N THR A 268 -0.24 5.07 -5.86
CA THR A 268 0.28 4.84 -7.21
C THR A 268 1.05 3.52 -7.30
N LEU A 269 1.85 3.19 -6.28
CA LEU A 269 2.54 1.91 -6.19
C LEU A 269 1.56 0.74 -6.13
N ARG A 270 0.54 0.83 -5.26
CA ARG A 270 -0.42 -0.26 -5.06
C ARG A 270 -1.19 -0.61 -6.33
N ILE A 271 -1.55 0.39 -7.13
CA ILE A 271 -2.18 0.18 -8.44
C ILE A 271 -1.27 -0.63 -9.37
N VAL A 272 0.00 -0.26 -9.48
CA VAL A 272 0.94 -0.93 -10.40
C VAL A 272 1.29 -2.33 -9.89
N ASP A 273 1.52 -2.50 -8.58
CA ASP A 273 1.77 -3.81 -7.98
C ASP A 273 0.56 -4.76 -8.17
N LYS A 274 -0.67 -4.24 -8.08
CA LYS A 274 -1.90 -4.98 -8.41
C LYS A 274 -1.96 -5.42 -9.86
N ALA A 275 -1.72 -4.49 -10.79
CA ALA A 275 -1.68 -4.80 -12.22
C ALA A 275 -0.62 -5.88 -12.53
N ALA A 276 0.58 -5.76 -11.95
CA ALA A 276 1.67 -6.71 -12.11
C ALA A 276 1.28 -8.12 -11.62
N ARG A 277 0.66 -8.23 -10.44
CA ARG A 277 0.17 -9.51 -9.89
C ARG A 277 -0.84 -10.18 -10.83
N ARG A 278 -1.82 -9.44 -11.35
CA ARG A 278 -2.85 -9.98 -12.25
C ARG A 278 -2.31 -10.36 -13.62
N VAL A 279 -1.48 -9.51 -14.23
CA VAL A 279 -0.86 -9.79 -15.55
C VAL A 279 0.06 -11.01 -15.47
N ARG A 280 0.84 -11.16 -14.39
CA ARG A 280 1.73 -12.31 -14.20
C ARG A 280 0.97 -13.64 -14.28
N LEU A 281 -0.22 -13.73 -13.66
CA LEU A 281 -1.03 -14.95 -13.69
C LEU A 281 -1.48 -15.31 -15.12
N LEU A 282 -1.83 -14.31 -15.93
CA LEU A 282 -2.17 -14.52 -17.34
C LEU A 282 -0.96 -14.99 -18.15
N ALA A 283 0.21 -14.39 -17.91
CA ALA A 283 1.44 -14.70 -18.63
C ALA A 283 1.92 -16.14 -18.36
N ILE A 284 1.77 -16.65 -17.14
CA ILE A 284 2.11 -18.04 -16.79
C ILE A 284 1.35 -19.03 -17.67
N GLY A 285 0.06 -18.80 -17.90
CA GLY A 285 -0.77 -19.65 -18.76
C GLY A 285 -0.38 -19.63 -20.25
N LYS A 286 0.54 -18.75 -20.65
CA LYS A 286 1.00 -18.61 -22.04
C LYS A 286 2.41 -19.15 -22.30
N ILE A 287 3.07 -19.67 -21.26
CA ILE A 287 4.35 -20.35 -21.43
C ILE A 287 4.15 -21.61 -22.29
N ALA A 288 4.91 -21.71 -23.39
CA ALA A 288 4.84 -22.79 -24.39
C ALA A 288 3.46 -22.98 -25.08
N ASP A 289 2.53 -22.03 -24.92
CA ASP A 289 1.25 -22.03 -25.64
C ASP A 289 1.44 -21.41 -27.04
N ARG A 290 1.37 -22.25 -28.08
CA ARG A 290 1.50 -21.82 -29.48
C ARG A 290 0.41 -20.86 -29.94
N SER A 291 -0.68 -20.70 -29.18
CA SER A 291 -1.72 -19.71 -29.48
C SER A 291 -1.17 -18.28 -29.39
N LEU A 292 -0.18 -18.03 -28.52
CA LEU A 292 0.64 -16.83 -28.50
C LEU A 292 1.82 -17.00 -29.47
N ASN A 293 1.77 -16.33 -30.62
CA ASN A 293 2.78 -16.37 -31.67
C ASN A 293 2.88 -15.01 -32.38
N SER A 294 3.77 -14.92 -33.37
CA SER A 294 4.09 -13.66 -34.06
C SER A 294 3.11 -13.29 -35.19
N THR A 295 2.02 -14.04 -35.40
CA THR A 295 1.02 -13.68 -36.40
C THR A 295 0.16 -12.50 -35.91
N PRO A 296 -0.30 -11.61 -36.81
CA PRO A 296 -1.09 -10.44 -36.42
C PRO A 296 -2.34 -10.77 -35.60
N GLY A 297 -3.07 -11.83 -35.98
CA GLY A 297 -4.28 -12.26 -35.26
C GLY A 297 -3.99 -12.77 -33.85
N SER A 298 -2.87 -13.47 -33.67
CA SER A 298 -2.43 -13.90 -32.34
C SER A 298 -2.03 -12.72 -31.46
N ILE A 299 -1.24 -11.78 -32.00
CA ILE A 299 -0.82 -10.57 -31.28
C ILE A 299 -2.04 -9.76 -30.83
N ALA A 300 -2.99 -9.47 -31.72
CA ALA A 300 -4.19 -8.71 -31.39
C ALA A 300 -5.04 -9.39 -30.30
N ALA A 301 -5.22 -10.71 -30.39
CA ALA A 301 -5.94 -11.48 -29.38
C ALA A 301 -5.24 -11.45 -28.01
N HIS A 302 -3.91 -11.51 -27.98
CA HIS A 302 -3.15 -11.49 -26.73
C HIS A 302 -2.98 -10.09 -26.15
N GLN A 303 -2.92 -9.04 -26.98
CA GLN A 303 -3.03 -7.66 -26.50
C GLN A 303 -4.35 -7.46 -25.75
N THR A 304 -5.45 -7.96 -26.33
CA THR A 304 -6.77 -7.95 -25.68
C THR A 304 -6.76 -8.75 -24.36
N LEU A 305 -6.11 -9.91 -24.33
CA LEU A 305 -5.99 -10.73 -23.12
C LEU A 305 -5.22 -10.00 -22.01
N PHE A 306 -4.04 -9.46 -22.31
CA PHE A 306 -3.18 -8.81 -21.32
C PHE A 306 -3.70 -7.43 -20.90
N ALA A 307 -4.56 -6.78 -21.71
CA ALA A 307 -5.29 -5.58 -21.32
C ALA A 307 -6.47 -5.87 -20.36
N ARG A 308 -6.90 -7.13 -20.21
CA ARG A 308 -8.06 -7.49 -19.39
C ARG A 308 -7.96 -6.99 -17.93
N PRO A 309 -6.86 -7.17 -17.20
CA PRO A 309 -6.76 -6.67 -15.83
C PRO A 309 -6.98 -5.16 -15.73
N LEU A 310 -6.44 -4.38 -16.67
CA LEU A 310 -6.63 -2.92 -16.70
C LEU A 310 -8.07 -2.54 -17.02
N ARG A 311 -8.75 -3.27 -17.91
CA ARG A 311 -10.19 -3.06 -18.18
C ARG A 311 -11.03 -3.30 -16.93
N GLU A 312 -10.79 -4.41 -16.23
CA GLU A 312 -11.47 -4.72 -14.96
C GLU A 312 -11.24 -3.61 -13.93
N MET A 313 -9.98 -3.21 -13.73
CA MET A 313 -9.59 -2.14 -12.80
C MET A 313 -10.14 -0.77 -13.21
N SER A 314 -10.44 -0.54 -14.49
CA SER A 314 -11.02 0.73 -14.98
C SER A 314 -12.53 0.86 -14.81
N THR A 315 -13.20 -0.18 -14.30
CA THR A 315 -14.65 -0.19 -14.13
C THR A 315 -15.06 0.90 -13.14
N ALA A 316 -15.76 1.91 -13.63
CA ALA A 316 -16.35 2.97 -12.83
C ALA A 316 -17.81 2.66 -12.49
N ALA A 317 -18.30 3.20 -11.38
CA ALA A 317 -19.71 3.14 -10.99
C ALA A 317 -20.30 4.55 -10.89
N ASN A 318 -21.57 4.72 -11.24
CA ASN A 318 -22.30 5.97 -11.06
C ASN A 318 -23.56 5.69 -10.24
N ILE A 319 -23.70 6.37 -9.10
CA ILE A 319 -24.88 6.23 -8.25
C ILE A 319 -25.45 7.63 -8.01
N ASN A 320 -26.66 7.87 -8.51
CA ASN A 320 -27.37 9.15 -8.33
C ASN A 320 -26.54 10.39 -8.74
N GLY A 321 -25.83 10.31 -9.87
CA GLY A 321 -24.95 11.38 -10.37
C GLY A 321 -23.58 11.47 -9.68
N VAL A 322 -23.30 10.65 -8.67
CA VAL A 322 -21.97 10.55 -8.06
C VAL A 322 -21.15 9.50 -8.81
N SER A 323 -20.07 9.94 -9.45
CA SER A 323 -19.11 9.06 -10.13
C SER A 323 -18.08 8.52 -9.16
N PHE A 324 -17.93 7.20 -9.17
CA PHE A 324 -16.86 6.46 -8.51
C PHE A 324 -15.92 5.96 -9.61
N PRO A 325 -14.79 6.64 -9.84
CA PRO A 325 -13.84 6.23 -10.87
C PRO A 325 -13.28 4.83 -10.57
N GLY A 326 -12.89 4.11 -11.61
CA GLY A 326 -12.09 2.90 -11.45
C GLY A 326 -10.68 3.21 -10.90
N GLU A 327 -9.93 2.17 -10.57
CA GLU A 327 -8.55 2.27 -10.06
C GLU A 327 -7.58 2.83 -11.11
N VAL A 328 -7.89 2.63 -12.40
CA VAL A 328 -7.11 3.12 -13.55
C VAL A 328 -8.02 3.69 -14.63
N LYS A 329 -7.49 4.54 -15.50
CA LYS A 329 -8.17 4.95 -16.73
C LYS A 329 -8.28 3.72 -17.66
N PRO A 330 -9.36 3.61 -18.47
CA PRO A 330 -9.48 2.52 -19.44
C PRO A 330 -8.25 2.44 -20.35
N PRO A 331 -7.72 1.23 -20.61
CA PRO A 331 -6.59 1.06 -21.52
C PRO A 331 -6.99 1.46 -22.93
N GLN A 332 -6.05 2.06 -23.66
CA GLN A 332 -6.15 2.53 -25.02
C GLN A 332 -5.43 1.59 -25.99
N ASP A 333 -5.74 1.72 -27.28
CA ASP A 333 -5.01 1.02 -28.32
C ASP A 333 -3.52 1.39 -28.27
N GLY A 334 -2.65 0.37 -28.28
CA GLY A 334 -1.20 0.54 -28.15
C GLY A 334 -0.64 0.46 -26.73
N ASP A 335 -1.49 0.48 -25.69
CA ASP A 335 -1.04 0.35 -24.30
C ASP A 335 -0.43 -1.01 -23.99
N VAL A 336 -0.85 -2.04 -24.72
CA VAL A 336 -0.25 -3.37 -24.67
C VAL A 336 0.48 -3.61 -25.97
N SER A 337 1.80 -3.79 -25.92
CA SER A 337 2.63 -4.08 -27.08
C SER A 337 3.37 -5.40 -26.89
N ILE A 338 3.33 -6.27 -27.90
CA ILE A 338 3.95 -7.60 -27.87
C ILE A 338 5.05 -7.64 -28.93
N VAL A 339 6.29 -7.84 -28.48
CA VAL A 339 7.48 -7.81 -29.35
C VAL A 339 8.23 -9.13 -29.24
N TRP A 340 8.24 -9.90 -30.33
CA TRP A 340 8.98 -11.15 -30.40
C TRP A 340 10.48 -10.88 -30.60
N LYS A 341 11.32 -11.37 -29.68
CA LYS A 341 12.78 -11.27 -29.74
C LYS A 341 13.41 -12.46 -30.42
N SER A 342 12.78 -13.63 -30.31
CA SER A 342 13.15 -14.86 -31.00
C SER A 342 11.94 -15.80 -31.09
N LYS A 343 12.10 -17.00 -31.65
CA LYS A 343 11.02 -18.01 -31.66
C LYS A 343 10.59 -18.49 -30.26
N LYS A 344 11.34 -18.18 -29.20
CA LYS A 344 11.11 -18.64 -27.82
C LYS A 344 11.07 -17.51 -26.78
N ALA A 345 11.26 -16.26 -27.20
CA ALA A 345 11.33 -15.11 -26.29
C ALA A 345 10.47 -13.96 -26.84
N VAL A 346 9.63 -13.41 -25.97
CA VAL A 346 8.68 -12.34 -26.27
C VAL A 346 8.64 -11.36 -25.11
N ASP A 347 8.68 -10.07 -25.44
CA ASP A 347 8.52 -8.97 -24.49
C ASP A 347 7.08 -8.46 -24.59
N ILE A 348 6.43 -8.21 -23.45
CA ILE A 348 5.10 -7.61 -23.37
C ILE A 348 5.23 -6.32 -22.56
N TYR A 349 4.94 -5.19 -23.20
CA TYR A 349 4.94 -3.87 -22.58
C TYR A 349 3.51 -3.47 -22.27
N ILE A 350 3.26 -2.93 -21.08
CA ILE A 350 1.93 -2.52 -20.61
C ILE A 350 2.02 -1.12 -20.01
N VAL A 351 1.17 -0.21 -20.47
CA VAL A 351 1.01 1.14 -19.92
C VAL A 351 -0.15 1.16 -18.92
N VAL A 352 0.11 1.67 -17.71
CA VAL A 352 -0.91 1.89 -16.68
C VAL A 352 -1.13 3.40 -16.55
N ARG A 353 -2.38 3.85 -16.58
CA ARG A 353 -2.74 5.26 -16.39
C ARG A 353 -3.68 5.41 -15.20
N THR A 354 -3.31 6.25 -14.24
CA THR A 354 -4.12 6.52 -13.05
C THR A 354 -5.03 7.74 -13.27
N TYR A 355 -6.03 7.90 -12.40
CA TYR A 355 -6.78 9.15 -12.27
C TYR A 355 -6.03 10.13 -11.37
N GLU A 356 -6.36 11.41 -11.53
CA GLU A 356 -5.85 12.51 -10.72
C GLU A 356 -6.41 12.43 -9.29
N VAL A 357 -5.54 12.61 -8.28
CA VAL A 357 -5.91 12.65 -6.86
C VAL A 357 -5.46 14.00 -6.29
N PRO A 358 -6.37 14.98 -6.14
CA PRO A 358 -5.97 16.31 -5.69
C PRO A 358 -5.68 16.31 -4.18
N LEU A 359 -4.42 16.54 -3.79
CA LEU A 359 -4.02 16.82 -2.40
C LEU A 359 -3.93 18.33 -2.11
N GLN A 360 -3.91 19.16 -3.14
CA GLN A 360 -3.89 20.62 -3.05
C GLN A 360 -4.95 21.20 -3.97
N ILE A 361 -5.71 22.18 -3.47
CA ILE A 361 -6.79 22.85 -4.19
C ILE A 361 -6.63 24.36 -4.00
N THR A 362 -6.52 25.11 -5.10
CA THR A 362 -6.48 26.57 -5.10
C THR A 362 -7.77 27.11 -5.68
N ILE A 363 -8.47 27.96 -4.93
CA ILE A 363 -9.69 28.64 -5.37
C ILE A 363 -9.41 30.15 -5.39
N SER A 364 -9.58 30.79 -6.55
CA SER A 364 -9.46 32.24 -6.71
C SER A 364 -10.85 32.87 -6.79
N LEU A 365 -11.13 33.83 -5.92
CA LEU A 365 -12.38 34.58 -5.92
C LEU A 365 -12.15 35.94 -6.58
N LEU A 366 -12.94 36.23 -7.61
CA LEU A 366 -12.94 37.52 -8.30
C LEU A 366 -14.22 38.27 -7.91
N LEU A 367 -14.06 39.51 -7.42
CA LEU A 367 -15.18 40.41 -7.22
C LEU A 367 -15.52 41.06 -8.57
N ASP A 368 -16.65 40.69 -9.16
CA ASP A 368 -17.21 41.37 -10.33
C ASP A 368 -18.10 42.53 -9.87
N ALA A 369 -17.62 43.76 -10.03
CA ALA A 369 -18.35 45.00 -9.74
C ALA A 369 -18.86 45.70 -11.01
N SER A 370 -18.81 45.04 -12.18
CA SER A 370 -19.16 45.66 -13.47
C SER A 370 -20.65 45.97 -13.64
N LEU A 371 -21.50 45.61 -12.66
CA LEU A 371 -22.95 45.87 -12.64
C LEU A 371 -23.40 47.02 -11.72
N GLU A 372 -22.50 47.77 -11.07
CA GLU A 372 -22.89 48.94 -10.24
C GLU A 372 -23.19 50.23 -11.04
N ALA A 373 -23.09 50.22 -12.37
CA ALA A 373 -23.36 51.39 -13.22
C ALA A 373 -24.79 51.43 -13.83
N ALA A 374 -25.74 50.64 -13.31
CA ALA A 374 -27.13 50.64 -13.78
C ALA A 374 -28.12 50.71 -12.61
N ALA A 375 -28.15 51.85 -11.91
CA ALA A 375 -29.28 52.29 -11.09
C ALA A 375 -29.42 53.81 -11.15
#